data_AF-S7HFC9-F1
#
_entry.id   AF-S7HFC9-F1
#
_cell.length_a   1.000
_cell.length_b   1.000
_cell.length_c   1.000
_cell.angle_alpha   90.00
_cell.angle_beta   90.00
_cell.angle_gamma   90.00
#
_symmetry.space_group_name_H-M   'P 1'
#
loop_
_entity.id
_entity.type
_entity.pdbx_description
1 polymer ?
#
loop_
_entity_poly.entity_id
_entity_poly.type
_entity_poly.pdbx_seq_one_letter_code
_entity_poly.pdbx_strand_id
1 'polypeptide(L)'
;MKDKNCGYCVKGEPLAKFGIYICDLSVSMLVLFKEQSHPGRCIVAYKDHVSEMTDLSDEERNAFFADVAKAAKAIHQAFHPIR
;
A
#
# COMPACT_ATOMS: atom_id res chain seq x y z
N MET A 1 -1.02 17.38 -0.58
CA MET A 1 -0.80 17.91 0.78
C MET A 1 -1.14 16.81 1.78
N LYS A 2 -0.29 16.52 2.78
CA LYS A 2 -0.60 15.45 3.76
C LYS A 2 -1.85 15.80 4.58
N ASP A 3 -2.78 14.85 4.67
CA ASP A 3 -3.97 14.96 5.51
C ASP A 3 -3.72 14.32 6.88
N LYS A 4 -3.98 15.08 7.97
CA LYS A 4 -3.83 14.63 9.35
C LYS A 4 -4.85 13.56 9.75
N ASN A 5 -5.93 13.42 9.01
CA ASN A 5 -6.95 12.39 9.22
C ASN A 5 -6.69 11.13 8.39
N CYS A 6 -5.73 11.16 7.45
CA CYS A 6 -5.41 10.02 6.60
C CYS A 6 -4.40 9.10 7.30
N GLY A 7 -4.79 7.83 7.48
CA GLY A 7 -3.94 6.81 8.10
C GLY A 7 -2.60 6.60 7.39
N TYR A 8 -2.57 6.71 6.06
CA TYR A 8 -1.34 6.56 5.28
C TYR A 8 -0.41 7.76 5.38
N CYS A 9 -0.95 8.97 5.49
CA CYS A 9 -0.16 10.20 5.62
C CYS A 9 0.53 10.34 6.97
N VAL A 10 -0.19 10.02 8.05
CA VAL A 10 0.27 10.20 9.43
C VAL A 10 0.97 8.95 9.97
N LYS A 11 0.61 7.77 9.47
CA LYS A 11 1.00 6.47 10.05
C LYS A 11 0.56 6.41 11.53
N GLY A 12 1.26 5.64 12.37
CA GLY A 12 1.00 5.59 13.82
C GLY A 12 -0.39 5.05 14.18
N GLU A 13 -1.04 5.66 15.18
CA GLU A 13 -2.34 5.22 15.69
C GLU A 13 -3.45 5.15 14.62
N PRO A 14 -3.63 6.15 13.73
CA PRO A 14 -4.59 6.07 12.63
C PRO A 14 -4.40 4.83 11.74
N LEU A 15 -3.17 4.54 11.33
CA LEU A 15 -2.86 3.35 10.52
C LEU A 15 -3.06 2.06 11.34
N ALA A 16 -2.63 2.06 12.60
CA ALA A 16 -2.71 0.91 13.49
C ALA A 16 -4.15 0.43 13.74
N LYS A 17 -5.18 1.26 13.50
CA LYS A 17 -6.59 0.83 13.58
C LYS A 17 -6.92 -0.27 12.58
N PHE A 18 -6.30 -0.28 11.40
CA PHE A 18 -6.66 -1.19 10.32
C PHE A 18 -5.48 -1.93 9.67
N GLY A 19 -4.24 -1.47 9.88
CA GLY A 19 -3.07 -2.03 9.22
C GLY A 19 -1.82 -2.01 10.07
N ILE A 20 -0.82 -2.76 9.64
CA ILE A 20 0.52 -2.82 10.22
C ILE A 20 1.49 -2.39 9.13
N TYR A 21 2.20 -1.28 9.34
CA TYR A 21 3.23 -0.83 8.42
C TYR A 21 4.33 -1.87 8.29
N ILE A 22 4.70 -2.24 7.05
CA ILE A 22 5.78 -3.19 6.77
C ILE A 22 7.04 -2.41 6.37
N CYS A 23 6.99 -1.70 5.24
CA CYS A 23 8.13 -0.96 4.71
C CYS A 23 7.68 0.07 3.67
N ASP A 24 8.59 1.00 3.36
CA ASP A 24 8.43 1.87 2.20
C ASP A 24 8.94 1.14 0.93
N LEU A 25 8.27 1.39 -0.19
CA LEU A 25 8.70 1.01 -1.53
C LEU A 25 9.26 2.24 -2.25
N SER A 26 9.25 2.27 -3.59
CA SER A 26 9.80 3.41 -4.34
C SER A 26 8.97 4.68 -4.12
N VAL A 27 7.70 4.65 -4.52
CA VAL A 27 6.74 5.77 -4.44
C VAL A 27 5.56 5.48 -3.52
N SER A 28 5.50 4.26 -2.97
CA SER A 28 4.43 3.80 -2.10
C SER A 28 4.95 3.20 -0.80
N MET A 29 4.05 2.74 0.06
CA MET A 29 4.34 1.94 1.23
C MET A 29 3.51 0.67 1.23
N LEU A 30 4.07 -0.38 1.83
CA LEU A 30 3.39 -1.65 2.03
C LEU A 30 2.87 -1.75 3.46
N VAL A 31 1.60 -2.09 3.59
CA VAL A 31 0.90 -2.26 4.87
C VAL A 31 0.23 -3.62 4.88
N LEU A 32 0.43 -4.42 5.93
CA LEU A 32 -0.36 -5.63 6.17
C LEU A 32 -1.75 -5.21 6.65
N PHE A 33 -2.81 -5.65 5.97
CA PHE A 33 -4.17 -5.33 6.41
C PHE A 33 -4.56 -6.22 7.59
N LYS A 34 -5.16 -5.68 8.65
CA LYS A 34 -5.56 -6.51 9.81
C LYS A 34 -6.69 -7.47 9.50
N GLU A 35 -7.59 -7.08 8.59
CA GLU A 35 -8.64 -7.97 8.09
C GLU A 35 -8.05 -8.97 7.09
N GLN A 36 -7.57 -10.09 7.63
CA GLN A 36 -6.93 -11.19 6.91
C GLN A 36 -7.93 -12.27 6.46
N SER A 37 -9.07 -11.87 5.88
CA SER A 37 -10.00 -12.83 5.24
C SER A 37 -9.31 -13.66 4.14
N HIS A 38 -8.21 -13.13 3.59
CA HIS A 38 -7.25 -13.86 2.77
C HIS A 38 -5.85 -13.68 3.39
N PRO A 39 -5.14 -14.78 3.75
CA PRO A 39 -3.78 -14.69 4.28
C PRO A 39 -2.83 -13.97 3.32
N GLY A 40 -2.07 -13.02 3.85
CA GLY A 40 -1.15 -12.20 3.06
C GLY A 40 -1.79 -10.97 2.43
N ARG A 41 -3.03 -10.63 2.77
CA ARG A 41 -3.70 -9.42 2.25
C ARG A 41 -2.97 -8.15 2.70
N CYS A 42 -2.39 -7.45 1.74
CA CYS A 42 -1.67 -6.20 1.97
C CYS A 42 -2.34 -5.04 1.22
N ILE A 43 -2.03 -3.83 1.65
CA ILE A 43 -2.37 -2.56 1.00
C ILE A 43 -1.08 -1.92 0.52
N VAL A 44 -1.06 -1.50 -0.74
CA VAL A 44 -0.01 -0.65 -1.31
C VAL A 44 -0.60 0.76 -1.39
N ALA A 45 -0.07 1.69 -0.59
CA ALA A 45 -0.57 3.06 -0.50
C ALA A 45 0.46 4.04 -1.04
N TYR A 46 0.05 4.95 -1.93
CA TYR A 46 0.93 6.00 -2.45
C TYR A 46 1.43 6.91 -1.32
N LYS A 47 2.69 7.35 -1.38
CA LYS A 47 3.31 8.13 -0.30
C LYS A 47 2.70 9.52 -0.14
N ASP A 48 2.23 10.09 -1.23
CA ASP A 48 1.54 11.37 -1.24
C ASP A 48 0.03 11.20 -1.15
N HIS A 49 -0.61 12.21 -0.56
CA HIS A 49 -2.06 12.24 -0.46
C HIS A 49 -2.66 12.64 -1.80
N VAL A 50 -3.23 11.66 -2.48
CA VAL A 50 -4.03 11.79 -3.70
C VAL A 50 -5.37 11.13 -3.46
N SER A 51 -6.45 11.70 -4.03
CA SER A 51 -7.78 11.13 -3.87
C SER A 51 -7.96 9.95 -4.81
N GLU A 52 -7.50 10.10 -6.06
CA GLU A 52 -7.71 9.12 -7.12
C GLU A 52 -6.48 8.92 -7.99
N MET A 53 -6.41 7.77 -8.69
CA MET A 53 -5.32 7.49 -9.63
C MET A 53 -5.28 8.47 -10.81
N THR A 54 -6.40 9.12 -11.13
CA THR A 54 -6.50 10.13 -12.19
C THR A 54 -5.81 11.45 -11.83
N ASP A 55 -5.47 11.64 -10.56
CA ASP A 55 -4.75 12.81 -10.08
C ASP A 55 -3.22 12.68 -10.28
N LEU A 56 -2.75 11.48 -10.66
CA LEU A 56 -1.34 11.17 -10.91
C LEU A 56 -0.99 11.38 -12.39
N SER A 57 0.25 11.80 -12.64
CA SER A 57 0.80 11.76 -14.00
C SER A 57 0.95 10.30 -14.48
N ASP A 58 1.12 10.10 -15.78
CA ASP A 58 1.37 8.77 -16.33
C ASP A 58 2.66 8.15 -15.75
N GLU A 59 3.71 8.95 -15.53
CA GLU A 59 4.96 8.52 -14.93
C GLU A 59 4.76 8.06 -13.48
N GLU A 60 4.05 8.85 -12.67
CA GLU A 60 3.77 8.54 -11.26
C GLU A 60 2.92 7.27 -11.14
N ARG A 61 1.89 7.15 -11.98
CA ARG A 61 1.02 5.97 -12.01
C ARG A 61 1.80 4.72 -12.41
N ASN A 62 2.68 4.82 -13.40
CA ASN A 62 3.55 3.71 -13.81
C ASN A 62 4.51 3.29 -12.68
N ALA A 63 5.10 4.25 -11.96
CA ALA A 63 5.94 3.97 -10.81
C ALA A 63 5.15 3.29 -9.67
N PHE A 64 3.91 3.73 -9.43
CA PHE A 64 3.02 3.12 -8.45
C PHE A 64 2.67 1.67 -8.81
N PHE A 65 2.32 1.40 -10.07
CA PHE A 65 2.05 0.02 -10.52
C PHE A 65 3.29 -0.88 -10.51
N ALA A 66 4.49 -0.32 -10.68
CA ALA A 66 5.73 -1.07 -10.49
C ALA A 66 5.90 -1.54 -9.04
N ASP A 67 5.58 -0.69 -8.07
CA ASP A 67 5.55 -1.06 -6.64
C ASP A 67 4.48 -2.12 -6.34
N VAL A 68 3.27 -1.98 -6.91
CA VAL A 68 2.19 -2.97 -6.79
C VAL A 68 2.64 -4.33 -7.33
N ALA A 69 3.25 -4.37 -8.51
CA ALA A 69 3.74 -5.61 -9.12
C ALA A 69 4.84 -6.26 -8.26
N LYS A 70 5.73 -5.46 -7.67
CA LYS A 70 6.77 -5.94 -6.74
C LYS A 70 6.16 -6.56 -5.49
N ALA A 71 5.19 -5.88 -4.87
CA ALA A 71 4.49 -6.37 -3.68
C ALA A 71 3.73 -7.67 -4.00
N ALA A 72 2.99 -7.71 -5.11
CA ALA A 72 2.24 -8.90 -5.53
C ALA A 72 3.14 -10.13 -5.73
N LYS A 73 4.29 -9.96 -6.38
CA LYS A 73 5.28 -11.04 -6.54
C LYS A 73 5.80 -11.56 -5.20
N ALA A 74 6.14 -10.66 -4.28
CA ALA A 74 6.63 -11.04 -2.96
C ALA A 74 5.56 -11.77 -2.12
N ILE A 75 4.31 -11.29 -2.15
CA ILE A 75 3.19 -11.93 -1.43
C ILE A 75 2.91 -13.32 -2.03
N HIS A 76 2.88 -13.44 -3.35
CA HIS A 76 2.66 -14.73 -4.01
C HIS A 76 3.77 -15.73 -3.68
N GLN A 77 5.03 -15.30 -3.65
CA GLN A 77 6.17 -16.14 -3.24
C GLN A 77 6.11 -16.52 -1.76
N ALA A 78 5.62 -15.65 -0.88
CA ALA A 78 5.53 -15.94 0.55
C ALA A 78 4.39 -16.90 0.88
N PHE A 79 3.24 -16.75 0.22
CA PHE A 79 2.00 -17.45 0.62
C PHE A 79 1.57 -18.58 -0.32
N HIS A 80 2.14 -18.68 -1.54
CA HIS A 80 1.78 -19.69 -2.53
C HIS A 80 0.26 -19.91 -2.64
N PRO A 81 -0.53 -18.85 -2.90
CA PRO A 81 -1.98 -18.96 -2.95
C PRO A 81 -2.39 -19.97 -4.03
N ILE A 82 -3.41 -20.77 -3.73
CA ILE A 82 -3.86 -21.91 -4.56
C ILE A 82 -4.68 -21.43 -5.77
N ARG A 83 -4.83 -20.10 -5.95
CA ARG A 83 -5.56 -19.46 -7.04
C ARG A 83 -4.91 -18.14 -7.43
#